data_AF-A0A2V8PLK6-F1
#
_entry.id   AF-A0A2V8PLK6-F1
#
_cell.length_a   1.000
_cell.length_b   1.000
_cell.length_c   1.000
_cell.angle_alpha   90.00
_cell.angle_beta   90.00
_cell.angle_gamma   90.00
#
_symmetry.space_group_name_H-M   'P 1'
#
loop_
_entity.id
_entity.type
_entity.pdbx_description
1 polymer ?
#
loop_
_entity_poly.entity_id
_entity_poly.type
_entity_poly.pdbx_seq_one_letter_code
_entity_poly.pdbx_strand_id
1 'polypeptide(L)'
;MGALAKSLLLFVLNWLDAQLTLLWVHSNIATEGNGLMGQLLKVGDAPFMLVKLLVGAFAAYTLYRCSHMPLARRGMRLVLTIYAALMLVHAATGMSALGWSQPLAAVNYMTNLPYALLTLFS
;
A
#
# COMPACT_ATOMS: atom_id res chain seq x y z
N MET A 1 -6.62 -16.58 13.51
CA MET A 1 -7.50 -15.51 12.98
C MET A 1 -8.45 -16.07 11.92
N GLY A 2 -9.76 -15.88 12.11
CA GLY A 2 -10.79 -16.25 11.11
C GLY A 2 -10.74 -15.38 9.85
N ALA A 3 -11.47 -15.77 8.80
CA ALA A 3 -11.52 -15.05 7.52
C ALA A 3 -12.05 -13.61 7.67
N LEU A 4 -13.05 -13.41 8.54
CA LEU A 4 -13.61 -12.09 8.86
C LEU A 4 -12.54 -11.16 9.45
N ALA A 5 -11.81 -11.62 10.47
CA ALA A 5 -10.76 -10.83 11.11
C ALA A 5 -9.65 -10.43 10.12
N LYS A 6 -9.26 -11.32 9.21
CA LYS A 6 -8.27 -11.01 8.17
C LYS A 6 -8.77 -9.97 7.16
N SER A 7 -10.05 -10.05 6.80
CA SER A 7 -10.67 -9.12 5.86
C SER A 7 -10.85 -7.73 6.48
N LEU A 8 -11.25 -7.67 7.76
CA LEU A 8 -11.28 -6.43 8.53
C LEU A 8 -9.89 -5.82 8.68
N LEU A 9 -8.88 -6.64 9.00
CA LEU A 9 -7.49 -6.19 9.06
C LEU A 9 -7.04 -5.62 7.71
N LEU A 10 -7.33 -6.31 6.61
CA LEU A 10 -7.02 -5.82 5.26
C LEU A 10 -7.67 -4.46 4.99
N PHE A 11 -8.95 -4.30 5.33
CA PHE A 11 -9.65 -3.03 5.15
C PHE A 11 -9.04 -1.90 6.01
N VAL A 12 -8.71 -2.18 7.27
CA VAL A 12 -8.05 -1.21 8.16
C VAL A 12 -6.68 -0.82 7.63
N LEU A 13 -5.89 -1.78 7.12
CA LEU A 13 -4.59 -1.49 6.51
C LEU A 13 -4.73 -0.65 5.24
N ASN A 14 -5.74 -0.90 4.40
CA ASN A 14 -6.05 -0.07 3.23
C ASN A 14 -6.49 1.35 3.61
N TRP A 15 -7.31 1.48 4.67
CA TRP A 15 -7.69 2.79 5.21
C TRP A 15 -6.47 3.56 5.71
N LEU A 16 -5.61 2.89 6.49
CA LEU A 16 -4.39 3.49 7.01
C LEU A 16 -3.43 3.91 5.89
N ASP A 17 -3.27 3.06 4.86
CA ASP A 17 -2.49 3.37 3.66
C ASP A 17 -3.00 4.64 2.96
N ALA A 18 -4.31 4.81 2.81
CA ALA A 18 -4.89 6.02 2.23
C ALA A 18 -4.56 7.29 3.04
N GLN A 19 -4.71 7.23 4.38
CA GLN A 19 -4.42 8.36 5.26
C GLN A 19 -2.94 8.71 5.26
N LEU A 20 -2.07 7.71 5.29
CA LEU A 20 -0.63 7.91 5.25
C LEU A 20 -0.19 8.47 3.91
N THR A 21 -0.70 7.96 2.78
CA THR A 21 -0.46 8.57 1.46
C THR A 21 -0.79 10.06 1.46
N LEU A 22 -2.00 10.45 1.91
CA LEU A 22 -2.40 11.85 1.94
C LEU A 22 -1.44 12.68 2.79
N LEU A 23 -1.08 12.19 3.97
CA LEU A 23 -0.13 12.87 4.86
C LEU A 23 1.23 13.10 4.18
N TRP A 24 1.78 12.08 3.51
CA TRP A 24 3.10 12.16 2.88
C TRP A 24 3.08 13.05 1.63
N VAL A 25 2.00 13.00 0.85
CA VAL A 25 1.81 13.85 -0.34
C VAL A 25 1.66 15.31 0.05
N HIS A 26 0.79 15.63 1.03
CA HIS A 26 0.60 17.00 1.51
C HIS A 26 1.84 17.58 2.20
N SER A 27 2.65 16.74 2.83
CA SER A 27 3.91 17.16 3.43
C SER A 27 5.06 17.31 2.42
N ASN A 28 4.82 17.07 1.12
CA ASN A 28 5.84 17.04 0.07
C ASN A 28 6.99 16.05 0.33
N ILE A 29 6.72 14.98 1.08
CA ILE A 29 7.72 13.96 1.43
C ILE A 29 7.77 12.86 0.38
N ALA A 30 6.61 12.50 -0.20
CA ALA A 30 6.49 11.46 -1.21
C ALA A 30 5.40 11.79 -2.23
N THR A 31 5.47 11.16 -3.40
CA THR A 31 4.43 11.22 -4.44
C THR A 31 3.69 9.89 -4.52
N GLU A 32 2.42 9.91 -4.95
CA GLU A 32 1.68 8.67 -5.16
C GLU A 32 2.22 7.90 -6.37
N GLY A 33 2.70 6.67 -6.14
CA GLY A 33 3.31 5.85 -7.18
C GLY A 33 2.30 5.22 -8.16
N ASN A 34 1.03 5.09 -7.76
CA ASN A 34 -0.03 4.60 -8.64
C ASN A 34 -0.54 5.76 -9.52
N GLY A 35 -0.31 5.67 -10.83
CA GLY A 35 -0.69 6.73 -11.77
C GLY A 35 -2.18 7.10 -11.75
N LEU A 36 -3.08 6.13 -11.61
CA LEU A 36 -4.52 6.39 -11.53
C LEU A 36 -4.89 7.12 -10.21
N MET A 37 -4.34 6.65 -9.09
CA MET A 37 -4.55 7.31 -7.79
C MET A 37 -3.93 8.71 -7.75
N GLY A 38 -2.80 8.91 -8.42
CA GLY A 38 -2.17 10.21 -8.59
C GLY A 38 -3.05 11.20 -9.37
N GLN A 39 -3.81 10.74 -10.38
CA GLN A 39 -4.80 11.60 -11.04
C GLN A 39 -5.98 11.92 -10.12
N LEU A 40 -6.44 10.96 -9.31
CA LEU A 40 -7.51 11.20 -8.34
C LEU A 40 -7.10 12.23 -7.28
N LEU A 41 -5.85 12.18 -6.80
CA LEU A 41 -5.31 13.20 -5.89
C LEU A 41 -5.30 14.60 -6.49
N LYS A 42 -5.06 14.73 -7.81
CA LYS A 42 -5.14 16.03 -8.51
C LYS A 42 -6.57 16.56 -8.57
N VAL A 43 -7.58 15.70 -8.58
CA VAL A 43 -8.99 16.10 -8.49
C VAL A 43 -9.34 16.50 -7.05
N GLY A 44 -8.78 15.79 -6.06
CA GLY A 44 -8.80 16.16 -4.65
C GLY A 44 -8.64 14.97 -3.70
N ASP A 45 -8.54 15.25 -2.41
CA ASP A 45 -8.36 14.23 -1.38
C ASP A 45 -9.58 13.32 -1.22
N ALA A 46 -10.78 13.89 -1.30
CA ALA A 46 -12.04 13.16 -1.17
C ALA A 46 -12.23 12.08 -2.25
N PRO A 47 -12.06 12.36 -3.57
CA PRO A 47 -12.17 11.33 -4.59
C PRO A 47 -11.07 10.27 -4.48
N PHE A 48 -9.83 10.65 -4.13
CA PHE A 48 -8.77 9.68 -3.86
C PHE A 48 -9.16 8.72 -2.73
N MET A 49 -9.56 9.27 -1.57
CA MET A 49 -9.89 8.48 -0.39
C MET A 49 -11.10 7.60 -0.66
N LEU A 50 -12.16 8.13 -1.28
CA LEU A 50 -13.37 7.37 -1.61
C LEU A 50 -13.05 6.17 -2.50
N VAL A 51 -12.33 6.38 -3.61
CA VAL A 51 -12.01 5.28 -4.53
C VAL A 51 -11.12 4.24 -3.85
N LYS A 52 -10.09 4.69 -3.12
CA LYS A 52 -9.15 3.79 -2.42
C LYS A 52 -9.88 2.92 -1.38
N LEU A 53 -10.86 3.48 -0.68
CA LEU A 53 -11.68 2.75 0.28
C LEU A 53 -12.68 1.82 -0.36
N LEU A 54 -13.35 2.23 -1.43
CA LEU A 54 -14.29 1.37 -2.15
C LEU A 54 -13.57 0.14 -2.72
N VAL A 55 -12.39 0.34 -3.34
CA VAL A 55 -11.58 -0.76 -3.87
C VAL A 55 -11.10 -1.68 -2.74
N GLY A 56 -10.61 -1.13 -1.63
CA GLY A 56 -10.19 -1.92 -0.47
C GLY A 56 -11.32 -2.71 0.16
N ALA A 57 -12.49 -2.09 0.34
CA ALA A 57 -13.70 -2.74 0.86
C ALA A 57 -14.17 -3.85 -0.09
N PHE A 58 -14.21 -3.58 -1.39
CA PHE A 58 -14.58 -4.56 -2.40
C PHE A 58 -13.66 -5.78 -2.39
N ALA A 59 -12.34 -5.56 -2.33
CA ALA A 59 -11.36 -6.65 -2.25
C ALA A 59 -11.50 -7.46 -0.95
N ALA A 60 -11.62 -6.80 0.20
CA ALA A 60 -11.81 -7.44 1.49
C ALA A 60 -13.10 -8.27 1.55
N TYR A 61 -14.21 -7.70 1.06
CA TYR A 61 -15.50 -8.38 0.98
C TYR A 61 -15.45 -9.60 0.05
N THR A 62 -14.83 -9.46 -1.12
CA THR A 62 -14.71 -10.56 -2.10
C THR A 62 -13.90 -11.71 -1.51
N LEU A 63 -12.75 -11.43 -0.89
CA LEU A 63 -11.93 -12.46 -0.25
C LEU A 63 -12.61 -13.11 0.96
N TYR A 64 -13.40 -12.34 1.71
CA TYR A 64 -14.25 -12.87 2.76
C TYR A 64 -15.32 -13.82 2.22
N ARG A 65 -16.10 -13.38 1.23
CA ARG A 65 -17.19 -14.17 0.64
C ARG A 65 -16.68 -15.46 0.00
N CYS A 66 -15.53 -15.37 -0.66
CA CYS A 66 -14.88 -16.50 -1.32
C CYS A 66 -13.96 -17.30 -0.39
N SER A 67 -13.94 -17.06 0.94
CA SER A 67 -12.99 -17.69 1.86
C SER A 67 -13.11 -19.22 1.96
N HIS A 68 -14.23 -19.78 1.47
CA HIS A 68 -14.44 -21.21 1.32
C HIS A 68 -13.48 -21.82 0.28
N MET A 69 -13.03 -21.05 -0.72
CA MET A 69 -12.06 -21.49 -1.73
C MET A 69 -10.62 -21.40 -1.19
N PRO A 70 -9.75 -22.39 -1.49
CA PRO A 70 -8.35 -22.36 -1.04
C PRO A 70 -7.56 -21.21 -1.67
N LEU A 71 -7.90 -20.81 -2.89
CA LEU A 71 -7.24 -19.70 -3.59
C LEU A 71 -7.45 -18.37 -2.85
N ALA A 72 -8.68 -18.05 -2.44
CA ALA A 72 -8.98 -16.85 -1.68
C ALA A 72 -8.23 -16.81 -0.34
N ARG A 73 -8.07 -17.96 0.34
CA ARG A 73 -7.31 -18.04 1.59
C ARG A 73 -5.82 -17.77 1.39
N ARG A 74 -5.23 -18.25 0.30
CA ARG A 74 -3.84 -17.97 -0.06
C ARG A 74 -3.66 -16.51 -0.49
N GLY A 75 -4.57 -16.01 -1.33
CA GLY A 75 -4.61 -14.61 -1.76
C GLY A 75 -4.71 -13.64 -0.58
N MET A 76 -5.58 -13.93 0.40
CA MET A 76 -5.67 -13.12 1.62
C MET A 76 -4.34 -13.07 2.40
N ARG A 77 -3.62 -14.19 2.52
CA ARG A 77 -2.31 -14.19 3.18
C ARG A 77 -1.30 -13.35 2.40
N LEU A 78 -1.24 -13.55 1.09
CA LEU A 78 -0.36 -12.80 0.20
C LEU A 78 -0.60 -11.29 0.30
N VAL A 79 -1.86 -10.85 0.18
CA VAL A 79 -2.22 -9.44 0.25
C VAL A 79 -1.90 -8.85 1.63
N LEU A 80 -2.18 -9.55 2.73
CA LEU A 80 -1.80 -9.09 4.05
C LEU A 80 -0.28 -8.97 4.23
N THR A 81 0.51 -9.90 3.65
CA THR A 81 1.97 -9.79 3.63
C THR A 81 2.43 -8.57 2.83
N ILE A 82 1.83 -8.30 1.68
CA ILE A 82 2.11 -7.10 0.88
C ILE A 82 1.78 -5.84 1.68
N TYR A 83 0.61 -5.78 2.32
CA TYR A 83 0.24 -4.63 3.15
C TYR A 83 1.15 -4.44 4.36
N ALA A 84 1.62 -5.52 4.99
CA ALA A 84 2.60 -5.42 6.06
C ALA A 84 3.92 -4.80 5.55
N ALA A 85 4.39 -5.22 4.37
CA ALA A 85 5.56 -4.61 3.75
C ALA A 85 5.34 -3.13 3.40
N LEU A 86 4.16 -2.76 2.87
CA LEU A 86 3.80 -1.37 2.60
C LEU A 86 3.79 -0.52 3.89
N MET A 87 3.29 -1.05 5.00
CA MET A 87 3.33 -0.34 6.28
C MET A 87 4.77 -0.08 6.77
N LEU A 88 5.71 -0.99 6.49
CA LEU A 88 7.13 -0.75 6.76
C LEU A 88 7.69 0.37 5.88
N VAL A 89 7.27 0.47 4.62
CA VAL A 89 7.64 1.59 3.74
C VAL A 89 7.12 2.91 4.27
N HIS A 90 5.88 2.96 4.76
CA HIS A 90 5.38 4.17 5.42
C HIS A 90 6.13 4.51 6.69
N ALA A 91 6.48 3.51 7.52
CA ALA A 91 7.29 3.74 8.71
C ALA A 91 8.68 4.29 8.34
N ALA A 92 9.32 3.75 7.31
CA ALA A 92 10.60 4.24 6.78
C ALA A 92 10.48 5.68 6.25
N THR A 93 9.38 5.99 5.56
CA THR A 93 9.06 7.34 5.07
C THR A 93 8.90 8.31 6.24
N GLY A 94 8.17 7.91 7.29
CA GLY A 94 8.00 8.70 8.51
C GLY A 94 9.30 8.91 9.27
N MET A 95 10.16 7.89 9.38
CA MET A 95 11.51 8.04 9.98
C MET A 95 12.37 9.04 9.20
N SER A 96 12.29 8.99 7.86
CA SER A 96 12.96 9.95 6.98
C SER A 96 12.43 11.37 7.19
N ALA A 97 11.11 11.53 7.34
CA ALA A 97 10.48 12.80 7.65
C ALA A 97 10.93 13.41 9.00
N LEU A 98 11.23 12.55 9.98
CA LEU A 98 11.75 12.94 11.30
C LEU A 98 13.28 13.17 11.31
N GLY A 99 13.94 13.10 10.16
CA GLY A 99 15.37 13.40 10.00
C GLY A 99 16.29 12.17 9.88
N TRP A 100 15.76 10.94 9.98
CA TRP A 100 16.54 9.73 9.77
C TRP A 100 16.28 9.10 8.40
N SER A 101 17.06 9.49 7.39
CA SER A 101 16.84 9.14 5.99
C SER A 101 17.35 7.75 5.55
N GLN A 102 18.18 7.08 6.35
CA GLN A 102 18.78 5.78 6.02
C GLN A 102 17.76 4.67 5.73
N PRO A 103 16.64 4.53 6.49
CA PRO A 103 15.64 3.51 6.21
C PRO A 103 14.99 3.69 4.84
N LEU A 104 14.69 4.93 4.44
CA LEU A 104 14.10 5.21 3.12
C LEU A 104 15.10 4.96 1.99
N ALA A 105 16.39 5.28 2.19
CA ALA A 105 17.43 4.98 1.23
C ALA A 105 17.58 3.46 0.98
N ALA A 106 17.50 2.65 2.04
CA ALA A 106 17.53 1.19 1.92
C ALA A 106 16.34 0.65 1.12
N VAL A 107 15.12 1.17 1.37
CA VAL A 107 13.92 0.82 0.59
C VAL A 107 14.13 1.16 -0.89
N ASN A 108 14.58 2.38 -1.19
CA ASN A 108 14.84 2.82 -2.56
C ASN A 108 15.88 1.96 -3.28
N TYR A 109 16.95 1.54 -2.59
CA TYR A 109 17.94 0.64 -3.17
C TYR A 109 17.31 -0.72 -3.54
N MET A 110 16.51 -1.29 -2.64
CA MET A 110 15.85 -2.58 -2.86
C MET A 110 14.83 -2.52 -4.01
N THR A 111 14.09 -1.43 -4.15
CA THR A 111 13.08 -1.29 -5.21
C THR A 111 13.69 -1.02 -6.58
N ASN A 112 14.88 -0.42 -6.65
CA ASN A 112 15.58 -0.13 -7.91
C ASN A 112 16.46 -1.29 -8.41
N LEU A 113 16.76 -2.29 -7.56
CA LEU A 113 17.55 -3.47 -7.91
C LEU A 113 17.07 -4.19 -9.17
N PRO A 114 15.76 -4.49 -9.35
CA PRO A 114 15.26 -5.12 -10.57
C PRO A 114 15.55 -4.29 -11.83
N TYR A 115 15.38 -2.96 -11.75
CA TYR A 115 15.67 -2.06 -12.86
C TYR A 115 17.17 -2.07 -13.20
N ALA A 116 18.03 -1.98 -12.18
CA ALA A 116 19.48 -2.05 -12.36
C ALA A 116 19.93 -3.37 -13.02
N LEU A 117 19.32 -4.50 -12.63
CA LEU A 117 19.60 -5.79 -13.25
C LEU A 117 19.16 -5.83 -14.72
N LEU A 118 17.97 -5.31 -15.04
CA LEU A 118 17.48 -5.26 -16.42
C LEU A 118 18.37 -4.38 -17.31
N THR A 119 18.90 -3.28 -16.79
CA THR A 119 19.83 -2.41 -17.53
C THR A 119 21.20 -3.03 -17.82
N LEU A 120 21.60 -4.08 -17.09
CA LEU A 120 22.84 -4.82 -17.41
C LEU A 120 22.70 -5.70 -18.66
N PHE A 121 21.47 -5.99 -19.09
CA PHE A 121 21.16 -6.84 -20.25
C PHE A 121 20.64 -6.05 -21.47
N SER A 122 20.58 -4.71 -21.38
CA SER A 122 20.21 -3.79 -22.47
C SER A 122 21.45 -3.17 -23.10
#